data_AF-A0A7W7PYN1-F1
#
_entry.id   AF-A0A7W7PYN1-F1
#
_cell.length_a   1.000
_cell.length_b   1.000
_cell.length_c   1.000
_cell.angle_alpha   90.00
_cell.angle_beta   90.00
_cell.angle_gamma   90.00
#
_symmetry.space_group_name_H-M   'P 1'
#
loop_
_entity.id
_entity.type
_entity.pdbx_description
1 polymer ?
#
loop_
_entity_poly.entity_id
_entity_poly.type
_entity_poly.pdbx_seq_one_letter_code
_entity_poly.pdbx_strand_id
1 'polypeptide(L)'
;MHSRLLPLAQSYQRSGPAVLRVSVGIVFCWFGFLKFFPGASAAENIAVKAVAELTLGLIPDGLCLPLLALLETAIGLCLVTGRLLRIALAAFFCHMAGVFTSLTLLAGDMWHAYGLVPTLEGQYVIKNIVLFAAGLFIAADDLTR
;
A
#
# COMPACT_ATOMS: atom_id res chain seq x y z
N MET A 1 3.67 -38.02 -13.87
CA MET A 1 3.15 -37.03 -12.89
C MET A 1 3.19 -35.58 -13.40
N HIS A 2 4.16 -35.16 -14.21
CA HIS A 2 4.27 -33.77 -14.70
C HIS A 2 3.10 -33.28 -15.59
N SER A 3 2.45 -34.16 -16.36
CA SER A 3 1.44 -33.75 -17.35
C SER A 3 0.09 -33.31 -16.78
N ARG A 4 -0.28 -33.72 -15.56
CA ARG A 4 -1.58 -33.39 -14.95
C ARG A 4 -1.62 -32.02 -14.26
N LEU A 5 -0.46 -31.43 -13.98
CA LEU A 5 -0.35 -30.14 -13.29
C LEU A 5 -0.26 -28.95 -14.25
N LEU A 6 0.09 -29.19 -15.52
CA LEU A 6 0.20 -28.15 -16.55
C LEU A 6 -1.09 -27.35 -16.77
N PRO A 7 -2.30 -27.95 -16.81
CA PRO A 7 -3.53 -27.18 -16.97
C PRO A 7 -3.83 -26.27 -15.78
N LEU A 8 -3.50 -26.72 -14.57
CA LEU A 8 -3.67 -25.92 -13.34
C LEU A 8 -2.70 -24.73 -13.34
N ALA A 9 -1.43 -24.97 -13.69
CA ALA A 9 -0.43 -23.91 -13.79
C ALA A 9 -0.83 -22.84 -14.81
N GLN A 10 -1.36 -23.24 -15.98
CA GLN A 10 -1.86 -22.32 -16.99
C GLN A 10 -3.07 -21.51 -16.51
N SER A 11 -3.98 -22.13 -15.76
CA SER A 11 -5.12 -21.43 -15.17
C SER A 11 -4.67 -20.37 -14.15
N TYR A 12 -3.71 -20.71 -13.28
CA TYR A 12 -3.14 -19.76 -12.32
C TYR A 12 -2.37 -18.62 -12.99
N GLN A 13 -1.64 -18.88 -14.06
CA GLN A 13 -0.95 -17.83 -14.83
C GLN A 13 -1.92 -16.84 -15.47
N ARG A 14 -3.08 -17.30 -15.95
CA ARG A 14 -4.08 -16.44 -16.57
C ARG A 14 -4.84 -15.57 -15.56
N SER A 15 -5.23 -16.15 -14.43
CA SER A 15 -6.09 -15.45 -13.45
C SER A 15 -5.30 -14.79 -12.33
N GLY A 16 -4.10 -15.27 -12.02
CA GLY A 16 -3.27 -14.82 -10.90
C GLY A 16 -3.00 -13.32 -10.89
N PRO A 17 -2.55 -12.70 -11.99
CA PRO A 17 -2.30 -11.26 -12.03
C PRO A 17 -3.57 -10.42 -11.74
N ALA A 18 -4.71 -10.83 -12.29
CA ALA A 18 -5.99 -10.14 -12.05
C ALA A 18 -6.46 -10.29 -10.60
N VAL A 19 -6.35 -11.50 -10.03
CA VAL A 19 -6.67 -11.76 -8.63
C VAL A 19 -5.77 -10.95 -7.71
N LEU A 20 -4.46 -10.91 -7.98
CA LEU A 20 -3.50 -10.14 -7.19
C LEU A 20 -3.80 -8.64 -7.25
N ARG A 21 -4.04 -8.10 -8.45
CA ARG A 21 -4.43 -6.70 -8.66
C ARG A 21 -5.68 -6.32 -7.87
N VAL A 22 -6.74 -7.13 -7.98
CA VAL A 22 -8.00 -6.88 -7.26
C VAL A 22 -7.79 -6.99 -5.75
N SER A 23 -6.98 -7.95 -5.28
CA SER A 23 -6.69 -8.12 -3.85
C SER A 23 -5.97 -6.91 -3.27
N VAL A 24 -4.92 -6.42 -3.93
CA VAL A 24 -4.21 -5.21 -3.52
C VAL A 24 -5.15 -4.00 -3.57
N GLY A 25 -5.98 -3.89 -4.61
CA GLY A 25 -6.96 -2.82 -4.75
C GLY A 25 -8.00 -2.79 -3.62
N ILE A 26 -8.53 -3.96 -3.23
CA ILE A 26 -9.47 -4.07 -2.10
C ILE A 26 -8.81 -3.62 -0.80
N VAL A 27 -7.58 -4.05 -0.53
CA VAL A 27 -6.82 -3.65 0.66
C VAL A 27 -6.67 -2.12 0.72
N PHE A 28 -6.28 -1.49 -0.39
CA PHE A 28 -6.14 -0.03 -0.48
C PHE A 28 -7.48 0.70 -0.31
N CYS A 29 -8.54 0.23 -0.98
CA CYS A 29 -9.89 0.78 -0.81
C CYS A 29 -10.34 0.71 0.63
N TRP A 30 -10.14 -0.43 1.29
CA TRP A 30 -10.65 -0.67 2.63
C TRP A 30 -9.94 0.22 3.65
N PHE A 31 -8.60 0.22 3.65
CA PHE A 31 -7.83 1.04 4.59
C PHE A 31 -7.90 2.53 4.28
N GLY A 32 -7.99 2.91 3.00
CA GLY A 32 -8.24 4.29 2.60
C GLY A 32 -9.62 4.77 3.04
N PHE A 33 -10.65 3.95 2.86
CA PHE A 33 -12.02 4.31 3.25
C PHE A 33 -12.16 4.49 4.77
N LEU A 34 -11.53 3.63 5.56
CA LEU A 34 -11.55 3.75 7.03
C LEU A 34 -10.96 5.09 7.52
N LYS A 35 -10.02 5.69 6.78
CA LYS A 35 -9.40 6.98 7.15
C LYS A 35 -10.32 8.19 6.99
N PHE A 36 -11.49 8.04 6.37
CA PHE A 36 -12.52 9.10 6.40
C PHE A 36 -13.21 9.22 7.75
N PHE A 37 -13.12 8.21 8.61
CA PHE A 37 -13.78 8.16 9.91
C PHE A 37 -12.74 8.31 11.03
N PRO A 38 -12.80 9.39 11.83
CA PRO A 38 -11.85 9.62 12.92
C PRO A 38 -11.81 8.44 13.89
N GLY A 39 -10.60 7.95 14.22
CA GLY A 39 -10.39 6.86 15.18
C GLY A 39 -10.67 5.46 14.63
N ALA A 40 -11.06 5.30 13.36
CA ALA A 40 -11.32 3.99 12.76
C ALA A 40 -10.06 3.32 12.18
N SER A 41 -8.96 4.07 11.96
CA SER A 41 -7.73 3.55 11.38
C SER A 41 -6.62 3.42 12.41
N ALA A 42 -6.07 2.21 12.57
CA ALA A 42 -4.95 1.95 13.47
C ALA A 42 -3.68 2.74 13.10
N ALA A 43 -3.55 3.14 11.83
CA ALA A 43 -2.37 3.83 11.31
C ALA A 43 -2.54 5.37 11.20
N GLU A 44 -3.64 5.92 11.73
CA GLU A 44 -3.99 7.34 11.62
C GLU A 44 -2.88 8.26 12.16
N ASN A 45 -2.50 8.04 13.42
CA ASN A 45 -1.50 8.87 14.12
C ASN A 45 -0.13 8.83 13.42
N ILE A 46 0.29 7.65 12.94
CA ILE A 46 1.56 7.49 12.24
C ILE A 46 1.53 8.19 10.88
N ALA A 47 0.42 8.09 10.15
CA ALA A 47 0.28 8.72 8.84
C ALA A 47 0.36 10.26 8.95
N VAL A 48 -0.32 10.84 9.94
CA VAL A 48 -0.26 12.30 10.19
C VAL A 48 1.16 12.73 10.54
N LYS A 49 1.80 12.07 11.52
CA LYS A 49 3.18 12.37 11.90
C LYS A 49 4.14 12.26 10.71
N ALA A 50 4.02 11.20 9.91
CA ALA A 50 4.91 10.97 8.77
C ALA A 50 4.75 12.05 7.70
N VAL A 51 3.51 12.46 7.39
CA VAL A 51 3.25 13.55 6.45
C VAL A 51 3.74 14.89 7.00
N ALA A 52 3.52 15.17 8.29
CA ALA A 52 4.01 16.39 8.91
C ALA A 52 5.54 16.50 8.77
N GLU A 53 6.28 15.42 9.07
CA GLU A 53 7.74 15.37 8.91
C GLU A 53 8.17 15.49 7.44
N LEU A 54 7.53 14.73 6.53
CA LEU A 54 7.84 14.76 5.09
C LEU A 54 7.55 16.12 4.43
N THR A 55 6.55 16.83 4.93
CA THR A 55 6.12 18.13 4.39
C THR A 55 6.64 19.31 5.19
N LEU A 56 7.47 19.07 6.21
CA LEU A 56 7.98 20.10 7.13
C LEU A 56 6.86 20.94 7.75
N GLY A 57 5.72 20.32 8.03
CA GLY A 57 4.54 20.96 8.60
C GLY A 57 3.75 21.86 7.64
N LEU A 58 4.02 21.81 6.34
CA LEU A 58 3.30 22.65 5.35
C LEU A 58 1.85 22.22 5.15
N ILE A 59 1.54 20.93 5.33
CA ILE A 59 0.17 20.41 5.23
C ILE A 59 -0.47 20.41 6.62
N PRO A 60 -1.62 21.09 6.83
CA PRO A 60 -2.35 21.02 8.08
C PRO A 60 -2.83 19.60 8.39
N ASP A 61 -2.72 19.17 9.64
CA ASP A 61 -3.13 17.84 10.11
C ASP A 61 -4.58 17.50 9.73
N GLY A 62 -5.48 18.49 9.80
CA GLY A 62 -6.89 18.33 9.43
C GLY A 62 -7.15 18.04 7.94
N LEU A 63 -6.19 18.33 7.06
CA LEU A 63 -6.24 17.99 5.64
C LEU A 63 -5.44 16.73 5.31
N CYS A 64 -4.44 16.39 6.12
CA CYS A 64 -3.58 15.24 5.90
C CYS A 64 -4.38 13.94 5.74
N LEU A 65 -5.24 13.62 6.71
CA LEU A 65 -6.01 12.36 6.70
C LEU A 65 -7.02 12.26 5.57
N PRO A 66 -7.86 13.28 5.28
CA PRO A 66 -8.75 13.23 4.13
C PRO A 66 -8.02 13.07 2.79
N LEU A 67 -6.87 13.72 2.62
CA LEU A 67 -6.07 13.62 1.39
C LEU A 67 -5.47 12.21 1.22
N LEU A 68 -4.94 11.63 2.29
CA LEU A 68 -4.47 10.24 2.32
C LEU A 68 -5.61 9.25 2.05
N ALA A 69 -6.76 9.43 2.71
CA ALA A 69 -7.95 8.61 2.52
C ALA A 69 -8.41 8.63 1.06
N LEU A 70 -8.45 9.83 0.46
CA LEU A 70 -8.81 10.01 -0.95
C LEU A 70 -7.79 9.33 -1.88
N LEU A 71 -6.49 9.54 -1.66
CA LEU A 71 -5.42 8.96 -2.46
C LEU A 71 -5.47 7.43 -2.43
N GLU A 72 -5.52 6.84 -1.24
CA GLU A 72 -5.53 5.38 -1.07
C GLU A 72 -6.79 4.75 -1.65
N THR A 73 -7.95 5.36 -1.42
CA THR A 73 -9.21 4.89 -1.99
C THR A 73 -9.20 4.99 -3.52
N ALA A 74 -8.68 6.08 -4.08
CA ALA A 74 -8.56 6.24 -5.53
C ALA A 74 -7.61 5.22 -6.16
N ILE A 75 -6.45 4.98 -5.54
CA ILE A 75 -5.51 3.91 -5.95
C ILE A 75 -6.23 2.56 -5.93
N GLY A 76 -6.91 2.25 -4.82
CA GLY A 76 -7.65 1.01 -4.66
C GLY A 76 -8.71 0.81 -5.74
N LEU A 77 -9.52 1.83 -6.03
CA LEU A 77 -10.58 1.77 -7.04
C LEU A 77 -10.02 1.57 -8.45
N CYS A 78 -8.93 2.26 -8.79
CA CYS A 78 -8.24 2.10 -10.07
C CYS A 78 -7.63 0.69 -10.18
N LEU A 79 -7.02 0.18 -9.10
CA LEU A 79 -6.52 -1.18 -9.04
C LEU A 79 -7.65 -2.20 -9.18
N VAL A 80 -8.79 -2.07 -8.52
CA VAL A 80 -9.91 -3.01 -8.65
C VAL A 80 -10.51 -2.99 -10.06
N THR A 81 -10.80 -1.79 -10.58
CA THR A 81 -11.45 -1.63 -11.89
C THR A 81 -10.53 -1.87 -13.07
N GLY A 82 -9.20 -1.73 -12.87
CA GLY A 82 -8.20 -1.77 -13.93
C GLY A 82 -8.18 -0.52 -14.81
N ARG A 83 -8.94 0.51 -14.47
CA ARG A 83 -8.95 1.79 -15.19
C ARG A 83 -7.81 2.67 -14.69
N LEU A 84 -7.15 3.38 -15.62
CA LEU A 84 -6.00 4.25 -15.31
C LEU A 84 -4.89 3.53 -14.53
N LEU A 85 -4.70 2.22 -14.79
CA LEU A 85 -3.85 1.34 -13.98
C LEU A 85 -2.42 1.86 -13.84
N ARG A 86 -1.82 2.39 -14.90
CA ARG A 86 -0.45 2.94 -14.86
C ARG A 86 -0.33 4.15 -13.94
N ILE A 87 -1.33 5.04 -13.95
CA ILE A 87 -1.38 6.20 -13.05
C ILE A 87 -1.54 5.73 -11.61
N ALA A 88 -2.43 4.76 -11.38
CA ALA A 88 -2.65 4.18 -10.06
C ALA A 88 -1.40 3.47 -9.51
N LEU A 89 -0.66 2.74 -10.35
CA LEU A 89 0.59 2.09 -9.97
C LEU A 89 1.69 3.11 -9.66
N ALA A 90 1.82 4.18 -10.45
CA ALA A 90 2.75 5.26 -10.15
C ALA A 90 2.42 5.91 -8.80
N ALA A 91 1.15 6.25 -8.57
CA ALA A 91 0.68 6.79 -7.29
C ALA A 91 0.89 5.80 -6.12
N PHE A 92 0.63 4.52 -6.33
CA PHE A 92 0.88 3.44 -5.37
C PHE A 92 2.36 3.38 -4.97
N PHE A 93 3.29 3.41 -5.93
CA PHE A 93 4.72 3.36 -5.63
C PHE A 93 5.21 4.63 -4.91
N CYS A 94 4.75 5.81 -5.33
CA CYS A 94 5.04 7.05 -4.62
C CYS A 94 4.52 7.01 -3.17
N HIS A 95 3.28 6.55 -2.98
CA HIS A 95 2.68 6.41 -1.66
C HIS A 95 3.46 5.40 -0.79
N MET A 96 3.78 4.22 -1.33
CA MET A 96 4.57 3.20 -0.62
C MET A 96 5.97 3.71 -0.25
N ALA A 97 6.63 4.48 -1.11
CA ALA A 97 7.92 5.10 -0.78
C ALA A 97 7.82 6.05 0.42
N GLY A 98 6.76 6.88 0.46
CA GLY A 98 6.49 7.74 1.61
C GLY A 98 6.21 6.94 2.89
N VAL A 99 5.43 5.87 2.79
CA VAL A 99 5.17 4.95 3.92
C VAL A 99 6.46 4.32 4.43
N PHE A 100 7.36 3.84 3.58
CA PHE A 100 8.63 3.27 4.02
C PHE A 100 9.58 4.29 4.65
N THR A 101 9.48 5.56 4.27
CA THR A 101 10.29 6.63 4.86
C THR A 101 9.94 6.85 6.34
N SER A 102 8.75 6.44 6.80
CA SER A 102 8.39 6.50 8.22
C SER A 102 9.29 5.63 9.10
N LEU A 103 9.87 4.54 8.57
CA LEU A 103 10.77 3.64 9.31
C LEU A 103 12.02 4.35 9.82
N THR A 104 12.45 5.41 9.12
CA THR A 104 13.64 6.19 9.48
C THR A 104 13.27 7.53 10.12
N LEU A 105 12.28 8.24 9.58
CA LEU A 105 11.85 9.55 10.13
C LEU A 105 11.20 9.41 11.50
N LEU A 106 10.38 8.37 11.70
CA LEU A 106 9.67 8.12 12.95
C LEU A 106 10.31 6.94 13.70
N ALA A 107 11.64 6.84 13.70
CA ALA A 107 12.35 5.69 14.27
C ALA A 107 11.93 5.37 15.72
N GLY A 108 11.61 6.39 16.53
CA GLY A 108 11.12 6.19 17.91
C GLY A 108 9.74 5.54 18.01
N ASP A 109 8.87 5.73 17.01
CA ASP A 109 7.56 5.08 16.93
C ASP A 109 7.64 3.69 16.25
N MET A 110 8.68 3.43 15.46
CA MET A 110 8.81 2.23 14.60
C MET A 110 9.62 1.10 15.25
N TRP A 111 10.54 1.43 16.16
CA TRP A 111 11.47 0.47 16.74
C TRP A 111 11.55 0.54 18.27
N HIS A 112 11.66 -0.63 18.89
CA HIS A 112 12.10 -0.86 20.26
C HIS A 112 13.58 -1.24 20.29
N ALA A 113 14.15 -1.30 21.52
CA ALA A 113 15.44 -1.93 21.84
C ALA A 113 16.57 -1.68 20.82
N TYR A 114 17.13 -0.47 20.84
CA TYR A 114 18.24 -0.05 19.96
C TYR A 114 17.99 -0.21 18.44
N GLY A 115 16.74 -0.26 18.00
CA GLY A 115 16.41 -0.33 16.56
C GLY A 115 16.28 -1.76 15.99
N LEU A 116 16.29 -2.79 16.83
CA LEU A 116 16.28 -4.19 16.37
C LEU A 116 14.90 -4.84 16.38
N VAL A 117 14.00 -4.40 17.26
CA VAL A 117 12.68 -5.02 17.43
C VAL A 117 11.61 -4.04 16.96
N PRO A 118 10.86 -4.31 15.88
CA PRO A 118 9.84 -3.37 15.41
C PRO A 118 8.65 -3.32 16.36
N THR A 119 8.09 -2.12 16.55
CA THR A 119 6.80 -1.90 17.22
C THR A 119 5.65 -2.51 16.40
N LEU A 120 4.41 -2.44 16.88
CA LEU A 120 3.27 -2.88 16.06
C LEU A 120 3.16 -2.04 14.79
N GLU A 121 3.36 -0.73 14.90
CA GLU A 121 3.39 0.23 13.81
C GLU A 121 4.51 -0.09 12.82
N GLY A 122 5.73 -0.34 13.31
CA GLY A 122 6.85 -0.77 12.50
C GLY A 122 6.56 -2.07 11.75
N GLN A 123 5.92 -3.04 12.40
CA GLN A 123 5.50 -4.29 11.75
C GLN A 123 4.46 -4.07 10.65
N TYR A 124 3.50 -3.16 10.85
CA TYR A 124 2.52 -2.81 9.82
C TYR A 124 3.21 -2.23 8.57
N VAL A 125 4.18 -1.34 8.76
CA VAL A 125 4.93 -0.74 7.65
C VAL A 125 5.83 -1.78 6.96
N ILE A 126 6.58 -2.59 7.72
CA ILE A 126 7.48 -3.61 7.16
C ILE A 126 6.71 -4.63 6.30
N LYS A 127 5.53 -5.07 6.76
CA LYS A 127 4.71 -6.04 6.00
C LYS A 127 4.25 -5.51 4.64
N ASN A 128 4.22 -4.20 4.41
CA ASN A 128 3.90 -3.62 3.11
C ASN A 128 4.91 -3.97 2.02
N ILE A 129 6.09 -4.53 2.35
CA ILE A 129 7.02 -5.07 1.35
C ILE A 129 6.35 -6.13 0.45
N VAL A 130 5.39 -6.90 0.98
CA VAL A 130 4.63 -7.88 0.21
C VAL A 130 3.70 -7.19 -0.79
N LEU A 131 3.04 -6.10 -0.38
CA LEU A 131 2.20 -5.31 -1.28
C LEU A 131 3.04 -4.62 -2.36
N PHE A 132 4.22 -4.11 -1.99
CA PHE A 132 5.15 -3.51 -2.94
C PHE A 132 5.60 -4.51 -4.01
N ALA A 133 5.97 -5.73 -3.60
CA ALA A 133 6.30 -6.81 -4.53
C ALA A 133 5.10 -7.21 -5.43
N ALA A 134 3.90 -7.27 -4.87
CA ALA A 134 2.68 -7.50 -5.64
C ALA A 134 2.46 -6.38 -6.68
N GLY A 135 2.67 -5.12 -6.29
CA GLY A 135 2.60 -3.96 -7.19
C GLY A 135 3.59 -4.06 -8.36
N LEU A 136 4.83 -4.49 -8.09
CA LEU A 136 5.82 -4.73 -9.15
C LEU A 136 5.36 -5.80 -10.14
N PHE A 137 4.80 -6.90 -9.64
CA PHE A 137 4.28 -7.96 -10.49
C PHE A 137 3.08 -7.50 -11.34
N ILE A 138 2.16 -6.74 -10.74
CA ILE A 138 1.01 -6.16 -11.46
C ILE A 138 1.49 -5.18 -12.54
N ALA A 139 2.50 -4.36 -12.24
CA ALA A 139 3.08 -3.43 -13.20
C ALA A 139 3.76 -4.16 -14.37
N ALA A 140 4.51 -5.23 -14.08
CA ALA A 140 5.13 -6.06 -15.11
C ALA A 140 4.08 -6.73 -16.02
N ASP A 141 3.00 -7.26 -15.44
CA ASP A 141 1.88 -7.85 -16.20
C ASP A 141 1.19 -6.81 -17.10
N ASP A 142 0.91 -5.59 -16.60
CA ASP A 142 0.31 -4.53 -17.43
C ASP A 142 1.21 -4.08 -18.58
N LEU A 143 2.52 -4.01 -18.34
CA LEU A 143 3.50 -3.57 -19.34
C LEU A 143 3.82 -4.63 -20.40
N THR A 144 3.47 -5.89 -20.15
CA THR A 144 3.74 -7.02 -21.05
C THR A 144 2.51 -7.53 -21.81
N ARG A 145 1.34 -6.92 -21.58
CA ARG A 145 0.11 -7.12 -22.36
C ARG A 145 0.10 -6.23 -23.61
#